data_AF-A0A9K3KFZ3-F1
#
_entry.id   AF-A0A9K3KFZ3-F1
#
_cell.length_a   1.000
_cell.length_b   1.000
_cell.length_c   1.000
_cell.angle_alpha   90.00
_cell.angle_beta   90.00
_cell.angle_gamma   90.00
#
_symmetry.space_group_name_H-M   'P 1'
#
loop_
_entity.id
_entity.type
_entity.pdbx_description
1 polymer ?
#
loop_
_entity_poly.entity_id
_entity_poly.type
_entity_poly.pdbx_seq_one_letter_code
_entity_poly.pdbx_strand_id
1 'polypeptide(L)'
;MDIKWKEMKNIHVYSMGIVPDLVHWLFDFYHCFGCYFMVENGLMRTDEEIKPGKVNVVFPSIFNTVESSTSRKLTAAIRSTISGPPDVKNRYSARSLRYGAITELALHRELSVFAGCARSGHSTGTTVDDYIDDNNPAYGLQAGMARCGYQDLASNLKAKIEVPRLEALGVEVAASVDELLSKVFIVHVPHFKKGQGKLHGVLRICLATLILYYPDVAKECGGGGGYYLHLPQ
;
A
#
# COMPACT_ATOMS: atom_id res chain seq x y z
N MET A 1 7.42 12.83 4.80
CA MET A 1 6.50 11.68 4.88
C MET A 1 5.51 11.97 5.99
N ASP A 2 4.25 12.16 5.65
CA ASP A 2 3.23 12.68 6.57
C ASP A 2 2.56 11.57 7.40
N ILE A 3 2.67 10.32 6.95
CA ILE A 3 2.11 9.15 7.61
C ILE A 3 3.25 8.18 7.91
N LYS A 4 3.39 7.80 9.18
CA LYS A 4 4.35 6.80 9.64
C LYS A 4 3.68 5.43 9.61
N TRP A 5 3.87 4.70 8.52
CA TRP A 5 3.49 3.30 8.45
C TRP A 5 4.47 2.45 9.27
N LYS A 6 3.94 1.42 9.93
CA LYS A 6 4.73 0.48 10.71
C LYS A 6 4.40 -0.94 10.28
N GLU A 7 5.39 -1.80 10.26
CA GLU A 7 5.24 -3.24 10.09
C GLU A 7 5.68 -3.95 11.36
N MET A 8 4.97 -5.04 11.72
CA MET A 8 5.37 -5.95 12.78
C MET A 8 5.98 -7.20 12.15
N LYS A 9 7.20 -7.54 12.55
CA LYS A 9 7.87 -8.79 12.20
C LYS A 9 8.31 -9.47 13.49
N ASN A 10 7.78 -10.67 13.74
CA ASN A 10 7.85 -11.32 15.05
C ASN A 10 7.32 -10.37 16.15
N ILE A 11 8.15 -10.02 17.13
CA ILE A 11 7.82 -9.07 18.20
C ILE A 11 8.31 -7.64 17.93
N HIS A 12 9.05 -7.43 16.83
CA HIS A 12 9.66 -6.15 16.51
C HIS A 12 8.75 -5.32 15.60
N VAL A 13 8.61 -4.04 15.90
CA VAL A 13 7.80 -3.10 15.13
C VAL A 13 8.70 -2.00 14.61
N TYR A 14 8.85 -1.90 13.30
CA TYR A 14 9.69 -0.88 12.66
C TYR A 14 8.87 0.00 11.72
N SER A 15 9.39 1.20 11.44
CA SER A 15 8.77 2.12 10.49
C SER A 15 9.12 1.73 9.06
N MET A 16 8.09 1.69 8.21
CA MET A 16 8.23 1.40 6.79
C MET A 16 7.80 2.62 5.98
N GLY A 17 8.74 3.22 5.23
CA GLY A 17 8.36 4.23 4.25
C GLY A 17 7.55 3.60 3.12
N ILE A 18 6.33 4.09 2.87
CA ILE A 18 5.57 3.71 1.67
C ILE A 18 5.97 4.65 0.55
N VAL A 19 6.39 4.08 -0.57
CA VAL A 19 6.86 4.78 -1.76
C VAL A 19 5.81 4.57 -2.86
N PRO A 20 5.33 5.63 -3.55
CA PRO A 20 4.47 5.49 -4.72
C PRO A 20 5.16 4.67 -5.81
N ASP A 21 4.40 3.90 -6.57
CA ASP A 21 4.98 3.15 -7.69
C ASP A 21 5.12 4.04 -8.92
N LEU A 22 6.35 4.15 -9.46
CA LEU A 22 6.63 4.97 -10.64
C LEU A 22 6.21 4.27 -11.94
N VAL A 23 6.07 2.95 -11.91
CA VAL A 23 5.97 2.11 -13.10
C VAL A 23 4.51 1.76 -13.40
N HIS A 24 3.74 1.37 -12.39
CA HIS A 24 2.39 0.86 -12.61
C HIS A 24 1.44 1.08 -11.43
N TRP A 25 0.25 1.57 -11.76
CA TRP A 25 -0.84 1.79 -10.80
C TRP A 25 -1.25 0.52 -10.01
N LEU A 26 -1.04 -0.69 -10.58
CA LEU A 26 -1.34 -1.97 -9.93
C LEU A 26 -0.47 -2.25 -8.70
N PHE A 27 0.69 -1.61 -8.61
CA PHE A 27 1.63 -1.78 -7.50
C PHE A 27 1.69 -0.55 -6.60
N ASP A 28 0.98 0.54 -6.93
CA ASP A 28 0.88 1.70 -6.06
C ASP A 28 0.00 1.37 -4.85
N PHE A 29 0.61 1.49 -3.66
CA PHE A 29 -0.02 1.13 -2.39
C PHE A 29 -1.28 1.95 -2.09
N TYR A 30 -1.23 3.26 -2.33
CA TYR A 30 -2.35 4.15 -2.02
C TYR A 30 -3.48 4.01 -3.04
N HIS A 31 -3.15 3.75 -4.31
CA HIS A 31 -4.15 3.44 -5.33
C HIS A 31 -4.87 2.13 -5.01
N CYS A 32 -4.13 1.05 -4.70
CA CYS A 32 -4.72 -0.23 -4.27
C CYS A 32 -5.67 -0.07 -3.09
N PHE A 33 -5.26 0.71 -2.07
CA PHE A 33 -6.11 1.01 -0.92
C PHE A 33 -7.34 1.84 -1.32
N GLY A 34 -7.17 2.84 -2.18
CA GLY A 34 -8.28 3.63 -2.72
C GLY A 34 -9.31 2.76 -3.42
N CYS A 35 -8.89 1.85 -4.30
CA CYS A 35 -9.76 0.91 -4.98
C CYS A 35 -10.48 0.00 -3.99
N TYR A 36 -9.78 -0.57 -3.00
CA TYR A 36 -10.41 -1.39 -1.97
C TYR A 36 -11.43 -0.61 -1.12
N PHE A 37 -11.12 0.62 -0.72
CA PHE A 37 -12.02 1.44 0.09
C PHE A 37 -13.26 1.89 -0.68
N MET A 38 -13.10 2.17 -1.98
CA MET A 38 -14.18 2.62 -2.86
C MET A 38 -15.07 1.47 -3.34
N VAL A 39 -14.49 0.36 -3.81
CA VAL A 39 -15.23 -0.72 -4.50
C VAL A 39 -15.70 -1.80 -3.53
N GLU A 40 -14.85 -2.19 -2.57
CA GLU A 40 -15.11 -3.31 -1.65
C GLU A 40 -15.64 -2.83 -0.30
N ASN A 41 -16.01 -1.56 -0.18
CA ASN A 41 -16.45 -0.92 1.07
C ASN A 41 -15.46 -1.14 2.22
N GLY A 42 -14.14 -1.13 1.93
CA GLY A 42 -13.10 -1.51 2.89
C GLY A 42 -13.09 -0.74 4.23
N LEU A 43 -13.75 0.42 4.32
CA LEU A 43 -13.88 1.23 5.53
C LEU A 43 -15.28 1.20 6.16
N MET A 44 -16.24 0.49 5.56
CA MET A 44 -17.57 0.25 6.11
C MET A 44 -17.54 -0.95 7.05
N ARG A 45 -18.19 -0.84 8.21
CA ARG A 45 -18.33 -1.94 9.17
C ARG A 45 -19.79 -2.28 9.39
N THR A 46 -20.13 -3.56 9.34
CA THR A 46 -21.47 -4.04 9.72
C THR A 46 -21.56 -4.25 11.24
N ASP A 47 -22.78 -4.37 11.77
CA ASP A 47 -22.99 -4.61 13.20
C ASP A 47 -22.34 -5.93 13.66
N GLU A 48 -22.32 -6.95 12.79
CA GLU A 48 -21.67 -8.23 13.03
C GLU A 48 -20.14 -8.12 13.12
N GLU A 49 -19.54 -7.11 12.50
CA GLU A 49 -18.11 -6.82 12.58
C GLU A 49 -17.76 -5.92 13.77
N ILE A 50 -18.66 -5.01 14.12
CA ILE A 50 -18.47 -4.09 15.27
C ILE A 50 -18.52 -4.87 16.58
N LYS A 51 -19.49 -5.78 16.76
CA LYS A 51 -19.66 -6.60 17.99
C LYS A 51 -18.38 -7.33 18.44
N PRO A 52 -17.61 -8.00 17.57
CA PRO A 52 -16.34 -8.64 17.92
C PRO A 52 -15.13 -7.67 17.99
N GLY A 53 -15.35 -6.36 17.93
CA GLY A 53 -14.30 -5.35 18.10
C GLY A 53 -13.51 -5.02 16.83
N LYS A 54 -14.02 -5.33 15.62
CA LYS A 54 -13.30 -5.08 14.35
C LYS A 54 -13.44 -3.64 13.83
N VAL A 55 -14.01 -2.74 14.63
CA VAL A 55 -14.27 -1.34 14.25
C VAL A 55 -13.01 -0.57 13.84
N ASN A 56 -11.84 -0.96 14.36
CA ASN A 56 -10.55 -0.30 14.09
C ASN A 56 -9.67 -1.03 13.07
N VAL A 57 -10.15 -2.13 12.48
CA VAL A 57 -9.36 -3.01 11.61
C VAL A 57 -9.70 -2.71 10.16
N VAL A 58 -8.73 -2.47 9.29
CA VAL A 58 -8.97 -2.20 7.85
C VAL A 58 -9.48 -3.44 7.11
N PHE A 59 -8.96 -4.63 7.41
CA PHE A 59 -9.32 -5.90 6.78
C PHE A 59 -9.99 -6.86 7.78
N PRO A 60 -11.30 -6.73 8.04
CA PRO A 60 -12.00 -7.50 9.07
C PRO A 60 -12.04 -9.01 8.80
N SER A 61 -11.91 -9.42 7.53
CA SER A 61 -11.90 -10.83 7.09
C SER A 61 -10.64 -11.61 7.48
N ILE A 62 -9.54 -10.91 7.76
CA ILE A 62 -8.26 -11.51 8.20
C ILE A 62 -7.90 -11.14 9.65
N PHE A 63 -8.75 -10.39 10.34
CA PHE A 63 -8.58 -10.11 11.77
C PHE A 63 -8.49 -11.42 12.57
N ASN A 64 -7.49 -11.53 13.44
CA ASN A 64 -7.18 -12.75 14.22
C ASN A 64 -6.93 -14.02 13.38
N THR A 65 -6.58 -13.87 12.09
CA THR A 65 -6.14 -15.02 11.29
C THR A 65 -4.67 -15.32 11.57
N VAL A 66 -4.33 -16.59 11.80
CA VAL A 66 -2.94 -17.03 12.00
C VAL A 66 -2.12 -16.81 10.73
N GLU A 67 -0.88 -16.33 10.86
CA GLU A 67 0.03 -16.02 9.73
C GLU A 67 0.14 -17.17 8.70
N SER A 68 0.20 -18.42 9.17
CA SER A 68 0.29 -19.61 8.33
C SER A 68 -0.93 -19.78 7.40
N SER A 69 -2.11 -19.37 7.87
CA SER A 69 -3.35 -19.37 7.08
C SER A 69 -3.31 -18.29 6.00
N THR A 70 -2.89 -17.07 6.35
CA THR A 70 -2.75 -15.96 5.39
C THR A 70 -1.73 -16.28 4.30
N SER A 71 -0.56 -16.82 4.67
CA SER A 71 0.49 -17.21 3.73
C SER A 71 0.03 -18.31 2.77
N ARG A 72 -0.79 -19.26 3.25
CA ARG A 72 -1.38 -20.31 2.41
C ARG A 72 -2.39 -19.75 1.42
N LYS A 73 -3.30 -18.87 1.88
CA LYS A 73 -4.29 -18.19 1.01
C LYS A 73 -3.61 -17.38 -0.09
N LEU A 74 -2.58 -16.61 0.26
CA LEU A 74 -1.80 -15.84 -0.71
C LEU A 74 -1.06 -16.74 -1.70
N THR A 75 -0.44 -17.82 -1.23
CA THR A 75 0.22 -18.80 -2.11
C THR A 75 -0.76 -19.44 -3.09
N ALA A 76 -1.96 -19.80 -2.63
CA ALA A 76 -3.01 -20.34 -3.49
C ALA A 76 -3.43 -19.32 -4.56
N ALA A 77 -3.66 -18.07 -4.18
CA ALA A 77 -4.01 -16.99 -5.11
C ALA A 77 -2.94 -16.75 -6.18
N ILE A 78 -1.66 -16.70 -5.79
CA ILE A 78 -0.53 -16.57 -6.73
C ILE A 78 -0.52 -17.74 -7.74
N ARG A 79 -0.69 -18.97 -7.26
CA ARG A 79 -0.66 -20.15 -8.13
C ARG A 79 -1.87 -20.24 -9.06
N SER A 80 -3.01 -19.65 -8.69
CA SER A 80 -4.19 -19.59 -9.55
C SER A 80 -4.02 -18.62 -10.73
N THR A 81 -3.21 -17.57 -10.60
CA THR A 81 -3.02 -16.58 -11.67
C THR A 81 -1.85 -16.91 -12.62
N ILE A 82 -0.91 -17.76 -12.19
CA ILE A 82 0.22 -18.18 -13.02
C ILE A 82 -0.22 -19.26 -14.00
N SER A 83 0.02 -19.02 -15.29
CA SER A 83 -0.11 -20.02 -16.36
C SER A 83 1.12 -20.93 -16.40
N GLY A 84 0.93 -22.22 -16.67
CA GLY A 84 2.02 -23.19 -16.81
C GLY A 84 1.77 -24.53 -16.10
N PRO A 85 2.69 -25.49 -16.26
CA PRO A 85 2.56 -26.81 -15.65
C PRO A 85 2.72 -26.77 -14.12
N PRO A 86 2.21 -27.77 -13.38
CA PRO A 86 2.18 -27.77 -11.91
C PRO A 86 3.55 -27.57 -11.25
N ASP A 87 4.61 -28.13 -11.83
CA ASP A 87 5.99 -28.01 -11.35
C ASP A 87 6.49 -26.56 -11.39
N VAL A 88 6.13 -25.80 -12.43
CA VAL A 88 6.44 -24.36 -12.53
C VAL A 88 5.64 -23.57 -11.51
N LYS A 89 4.32 -23.80 -11.42
CA LYS A 89 3.45 -23.11 -10.45
C LYS A 89 3.92 -23.32 -9.00
N ASN A 90 4.38 -24.53 -8.68
CA ASN A 90 4.82 -24.88 -7.34
C ASN A 90 6.09 -24.13 -6.88
N ARG A 91 6.87 -23.55 -7.80
CA ARG A 91 8.01 -22.68 -7.46
C ARG A 91 7.58 -21.34 -6.84
N TYR A 92 6.33 -20.94 -7.06
CA TYR A 92 5.80 -19.67 -6.57
C TYR A 92 5.05 -19.85 -5.26
N SER A 93 5.29 -18.93 -4.33
CA SER A 93 4.65 -18.85 -3.02
C SER A 93 4.66 -17.42 -2.49
N ALA A 94 3.90 -17.17 -1.43
CA ALA A 94 4.00 -15.90 -0.69
C ALA A 94 5.44 -15.59 -0.26
N ARG A 95 6.22 -16.63 0.09
CA ARG A 95 7.62 -16.49 0.48
C ARG A 95 8.55 -16.21 -0.71
N SER A 96 8.27 -16.76 -1.90
CA SER A 96 9.11 -16.53 -3.08
C SER A 96 9.09 -15.07 -3.53
N LEU A 97 7.98 -14.34 -3.33
CA LEU A 97 7.92 -12.89 -3.59
C LEU A 97 8.94 -12.12 -2.74
N ARG A 98 9.07 -12.48 -1.44
CA ARG A 98 10.09 -11.90 -0.55
C ARG A 98 11.49 -12.23 -1.02
N TYR A 99 11.74 -13.48 -1.44
CA TYR A 99 13.04 -13.87 -2.00
C TYR A 99 13.39 -13.08 -3.25
N GLY A 100 12.47 -12.97 -4.21
CA GLY A 100 12.67 -12.17 -5.43
C GLY A 100 12.99 -10.71 -5.10
N ALA A 101 12.18 -10.09 -4.24
CA ALA A 101 12.38 -8.70 -3.84
C ALA A 101 13.76 -8.47 -3.19
N ILE A 102 14.21 -9.37 -2.31
CA ILE A 102 15.52 -9.25 -1.65
C ILE A 102 16.66 -9.51 -2.61
N THR A 103 16.54 -10.50 -3.49
CA THR A 103 17.55 -10.77 -4.54
C THR A 103 17.73 -9.56 -5.45
N GLU A 104 16.63 -8.93 -5.89
CA GLU A 104 16.70 -7.72 -6.72
C GLU A 104 17.37 -6.55 -5.98
N LEU A 105 17.06 -6.35 -4.69
CA LEU A 105 17.71 -5.32 -3.87
C LEU A 105 19.21 -5.61 -3.66
N ALA A 106 19.58 -6.87 -3.45
CA ALA A 106 20.97 -7.27 -3.27
C ALA A 106 21.84 -7.07 -4.53
N LEU A 107 21.21 -7.08 -5.71
CA LEU A 107 21.87 -6.84 -6.99
C LEU A 107 21.89 -5.35 -7.38
N HIS A 108 21.22 -4.48 -6.62
CA HIS A 108 21.11 -3.06 -6.96
C HIS A 108 22.38 -2.29 -6.60
N ARG A 109 23.04 -1.72 -7.61
CA ARG A 109 24.38 -1.09 -7.49
C ARG A 109 24.47 0.07 -6.48
N GLU A 110 23.36 0.76 -6.22
CA GLU A 110 23.28 1.92 -5.32
C GLU A 110 22.76 1.58 -3.91
N LEU A 111 22.49 0.30 -3.62
CA LEU A 111 21.96 -0.12 -2.32
C LEU A 111 23.03 -0.80 -1.47
N SER A 112 23.02 -0.44 -0.19
CA SER A 112 23.76 -1.17 0.84
C SER A 112 22.90 -2.29 1.43
N VAL A 113 23.58 -3.28 2.03
CA VAL A 113 22.92 -4.32 2.83
C VAL A 113 22.08 -3.71 3.94
N PHE A 114 22.53 -2.60 4.54
CA PHE A 114 21.77 -1.86 5.57
C PHE A 114 20.41 -1.37 5.05
N ALA A 115 20.36 -0.76 3.87
CA ALA A 115 19.10 -0.29 3.29
C ALA A 115 18.14 -1.45 2.98
N GLY A 116 18.68 -2.57 2.46
CA GLY A 116 17.92 -3.80 2.23
C GLY A 116 17.36 -4.41 3.51
N CYS A 117 18.18 -4.51 4.57
CA CYS A 117 17.78 -5.00 5.88
C CYS A 117 16.72 -4.12 6.53
N ALA A 118 16.92 -2.79 6.52
CA ALA A 118 15.95 -1.84 7.06
C ALA A 118 14.59 -1.89 6.34
N ARG A 119 14.57 -2.09 5.02
CA ARG A 119 13.32 -2.24 4.26
C ARG A 119 12.57 -3.53 4.56
N SER A 120 13.30 -4.60 4.88
CA SER A 120 12.75 -5.95 4.98
C SER A 120 12.66 -6.49 6.41
N GLY A 121 13.03 -5.65 7.40
CA GLY A 121 13.09 -6.01 8.81
C GLY A 121 14.07 -7.14 9.09
N HIS A 122 15.13 -7.31 8.30
CA HIS A 122 16.19 -8.28 8.62
C HIS A 122 17.20 -7.63 9.55
N SER A 123 17.69 -8.40 10.52
CA SER A 123 18.85 -8.00 11.33
C SER A 123 20.11 -8.04 10.47
N THR A 124 21.03 -7.12 10.71
CA THR A 124 22.37 -7.16 10.11
C THR A 124 23.28 -8.20 10.80
N GLY A 125 22.87 -8.68 11.97
CA GLY A 125 23.67 -9.58 12.81
C GLY A 125 24.84 -8.87 13.49
N THR A 126 24.80 -7.55 13.57
CA THR A 126 25.87 -6.72 14.16
C THR A 126 25.31 -5.82 15.26
N THR A 127 26.19 -5.28 16.10
CA THR A 127 25.81 -4.33 17.18
C THR A 127 25.21 -3.02 16.65
N VAL A 128 25.35 -2.73 15.35
CA VAL A 128 24.71 -1.56 14.73
C VAL A 128 23.19 -1.64 14.85
N ASP A 129 22.60 -2.83 14.89
CA ASP A 129 21.15 -3.02 15.05
C ASP A 129 20.62 -2.38 16.35
N ASP A 130 21.45 -2.29 17.41
CA ASP A 130 21.08 -1.71 18.71
C ASP A 130 21.17 -0.17 18.74
N TYR A 131 21.90 0.44 17.80
CA TYR A 131 22.13 1.89 17.74
C TYR A 131 21.26 2.61 16.71
N ILE A 132 20.49 1.88 15.91
CA ILE A 132 19.65 2.43 14.85
C ILE A 132 18.24 2.70 15.39
N ASP A 133 17.69 3.87 15.08
CA ASP A 133 16.27 4.17 15.34
C ASP A 133 15.38 3.45 14.32
N ASP A 134 14.82 2.31 14.72
CA ASP A 134 13.87 1.54 13.91
C ASP A 134 12.56 2.29 13.58
N ASN A 135 12.32 3.46 14.21
CA ASN A 135 11.20 4.33 13.91
C ASN A 135 11.50 5.37 12.82
N ASN A 136 12.73 5.40 12.30
CA ASN A 136 13.10 6.30 11.21
C ASN A 136 12.87 5.62 9.84
N PRO A 137 11.81 5.98 9.09
CA PRO A 137 11.51 5.35 7.80
C PRO A 137 12.55 5.67 6.71
N ALA A 138 13.46 6.62 6.95
CA ALA A 138 14.49 6.99 5.98
C ALA A 138 15.46 5.83 5.68
N TYR A 139 15.73 4.95 6.65
CA TYR A 139 16.68 3.85 6.49
C TYR A 139 16.28 2.85 5.40
N GLY A 140 14.98 2.56 5.27
CA GLY A 140 14.45 1.66 4.25
C GLY A 140 14.04 2.36 2.95
N LEU A 141 14.16 3.69 2.85
CA LEU A 141 13.54 4.46 1.78
C LEU A 141 14.16 4.21 0.41
N GLN A 142 15.50 4.17 0.33
CA GLN A 142 16.22 3.87 -0.92
C GLN A 142 15.83 2.50 -1.48
N ALA A 143 15.75 1.49 -0.62
CA ALA A 143 15.34 0.16 -1.03
C ALA A 143 13.86 0.15 -1.46
N GLY A 144 12.98 0.92 -0.81
CA GLY A 144 11.61 1.13 -1.27
C GLY A 144 11.55 1.76 -2.68
N MET A 145 12.35 2.80 -2.92
CA MET A 145 12.45 3.47 -4.23
C MET A 145 12.91 2.52 -5.34
N ALA A 146 13.96 1.73 -5.08
CA ALA A 146 14.45 0.75 -6.03
C ALA A 146 13.35 -0.27 -6.41
N ARG A 147 12.53 -0.69 -5.44
CA ARG A 147 11.38 -1.59 -5.70
C ARG A 147 10.27 -0.95 -6.52
N CYS A 148 10.14 0.36 -6.45
CA CYS A 148 9.11 1.15 -7.14
C CYS A 148 9.61 1.75 -8.46
N GLY A 149 10.73 1.27 -9.00
CA GLY A 149 11.25 1.64 -10.32
C GLY A 149 12.03 2.95 -10.41
N TYR A 150 12.28 3.63 -9.29
CA TYR A 150 13.10 4.83 -9.28
C TYR A 150 14.56 4.49 -9.64
N GLN A 151 15.12 5.26 -10.56
CA GLN A 151 16.55 5.23 -10.91
C GLN A 151 17.28 6.37 -10.18
N ASP A 152 18.62 6.33 -10.09
CA ASP A 152 19.43 7.36 -9.41
C ASP A 152 18.87 7.71 -8.01
N LEU A 153 19.00 6.74 -7.10
CA LEU A 153 18.39 6.79 -5.77
C LEU A 153 18.95 7.93 -4.94
N ALA A 154 20.24 8.25 -5.11
CA ALA A 154 20.91 9.31 -4.37
C ALA A 154 20.35 10.70 -4.72
N SER A 155 20.08 10.97 -6.00
CA SER A 155 19.46 12.22 -6.43
C SER A 155 17.99 12.30 -6.01
N ASN A 156 17.24 11.21 -6.18
CA ASN A 156 15.81 11.19 -5.83
C ASN A 156 15.56 11.29 -4.32
N LEU A 157 16.45 10.77 -3.47
CA LEU A 157 16.38 11.01 -2.04
C LEU A 157 16.45 12.51 -1.68
N LYS A 158 17.29 13.26 -2.38
CA LYS A 158 17.45 14.71 -2.17
C LYS A 158 16.23 15.48 -2.68
N ALA A 159 15.61 15.00 -3.75
CA ALA A 159 14.43 15.63 -4.37
C ALA A 159 13.15 15.52 -3.54
N LYS A 160 13.15 14.71 -2.45
CA LYS A 160 12.00 14.30 -1.64
C LYS A 160 10.99 13.49 -2.45
N ILE A 161 10.67 12.30 -1.95
CA ILE A 161 9.56 11.51 -2.48
C ILE A 161 8.26 12.11 -1.97
N GLU A 162 7.42 12.55 -2.90
CA GLU A 162 6.11 13.09 -2.59
C GLU A 162 5.02 12.17 -3.14
N VAL A 163 3.95 12.04 -2.36
CA VAL A 163 2.71 11.38 -2.78
C VAL A 163 1.85 12.39 -3.54
N PRO A 164 0.97 11.95 -4.45
CA PRO A 164 -0.01 12.83 -5.07
C PRO A 164 -0.88 13.54 -4.02
N ARG A 165 -1.09 14.84 -4.22
CA ARG A 165 -1.80 15.72 -3.28
C ARG A 165 -2.81 16.59 -4.00
N LEU A 166 -4.03 16.62 -3.46
CA LEU A 166 -5.10 17.47 -3.99
C LEU A 166 -4.94 18.93 -3.56
N GLU A 167 -4.12 19.22 -2.55
CA GLU A 167 -3.79 20.58 -2.13
C GLU A 167 -3.14 21.41 -3.25
N ALA A 168 -2.49 20.74 -4.20
CA ALA A 168 -1.90 21.39 -5.37
C ALA A 168 -2.95 22.03 -6.30
N LEU A 169 -4.24 21.67 -6.16
CA LEU A 169 -5.33 22.21 -6.96
C LEU A 169 -5.88 23.56 -6.43
N GLY A 170 -5.35 24.06 -5.31
CA GLY A 170 -5.78 25.33 -4.72
C GLY A 170 -6.79 25.19 -3.57
N VAL A 171 -6.93 26.24 -2.78
CA VAL A 171 -7.81 26.27 -1.59
C VAL A 171 -9.29 26.40 -1.99
N GLU A 172 -9.55 26.97 -3.15
CA GLU A 172 -10.86 27.20 -3.74
C GLU A 172 -11.60 25.90 -4.07
N VAL A 173 -10.88 24.81 -4.36
CA VAL A 173 -11.49 23.51 -4.66
C VAL A 173 -11.62 22.60 -3.42
N ALA A 174 -11.15 23.05 -2.25
CA ALA A 174 -11.10 22.22 -1.04
C ALA A 174 -12.48 21.68 -0.65
N ALA A 175 -13.54 22.50 -0.78
CA ALA A 175 -14.91 22.10 -0.49
C ALA A 175 -15.38 20.99 -1.44
N SER A 176 -15.11 21.13 -2.74
CA SER A 176 -15.45 20.14 -3.76
C SER A 176 -14.68 18.83 -3.57
N VAL A 177 -13.41 18.89 -3.16
CA VAL A 177 -12.61 17.71 -2.82
C VAL A 177 -13.20 16.97 -1.62
N ASP A 178 -13.60 17.69 -0.58
CA ASP A 178 -14.22 17.09 0.61
C ASP A 178 -15.58 16.47 0.30
N GLU A 179 -16.38 17.11 -0.55
CA GLU A 179 -17.64 16.55 -1.04
C GLU A 179 -17.38 15.26 -1.83
N LEU A 180 -16.41 15.27 -2.75
CA LEU A 180 -16.04 14.09 -3.53
C LEU A 180 -15.56 12.95 -2.63
N LEU A 181 -14.71 13.23 -1.63
CA LEU A 181 -14.26 12.23 -0.65
C LEU A 181 -15.43 11.55 0.07
N SER A 182 -16.44 12.32 0.46
CA SER A 182 -17.62 11.80 1.15
C SER A 182 -18.50 10.90 0.27
N LYS A 183 -18.46 11.11 -1.06
CA LYS A 183 -19.17 10.31 -2.05
C LYS A 183 -18.40 9.05 -2.45
N VAL A 184 -17.07 9.15 -2.53
CA VAL A 184 -16.19 8.04 -2.95
C VAL A 184 -15.94 7.04 -1.82
N PHE A 185 -15.83 7.50 -0.57
CA PHE A 185 -15.50 6.64 0.57
C PHE A 185 -16.57 6.67 1.66
N ILE A 186 -17.15 5.50 1.94
CA ILE A 186 -18.04 5.29 3.09
C ILE A 186 -17.19 4.88 4.29
N VAL A 187 -17.13 5.72 5.34
CA VAL A 187 -16.15 5.58 6.43
C VAL A 187 -16.81 5.34 7.79
N HIS A 188 -16.76 4.09 8.26
CA HIS A 188 -17.10 3.73 9.65
C HIS A 188 -15.88 3.68 10.56
N VAL A 189 -14.69 3.33 10.03
CA VAL A 189 -13.46 3.21 10.81
C VAL A 189 -13.03 4.58 11.40
N PRO A 190 -12.98 4.74 12.73
CA PRO A 190 -12.76 6.06 13.37
C PRO A 190 -11.48 6.77 12.94
N HIS A 191 -10.39 6.02 12.72
CA HIS A 191 -9.11 6.60 12.32
C HIS A 191 -9.12 7.29 10.95
N PHE A 192 -10.12 7.03 10.10
CA PHE A 192 -10.25 7.64 8.78
C PHE A 192 -11.31 8.75 8.72
N LYS A 193 -12.09 8.96 9.78
CA LYS A 193 -13.14 9.99 9.82
C LYS A 193 -12.55 11.40 9.79
N LYS A 194 -13.22 12.30 9.07
CA LYS A 194 -12.84 13.73 9.00
C LYS A 194 -12.85 14.36 10.40
N GLY A 195 -11.90 15.25 10.67
CA GLY A 195 -11.78 16.02 11.91
C GLY A 195 -11.21 15.26 13.13
N GLN A 196 -11.40 13.95 13.22
CA GLN A 196 -10.98 13.13 14.38
C GLN A 196 -9.95 12.05 14.02
N GLY A 197 -9.95 11.58 12.78
CA GLY A 197 -9.15 10.46 12.32
C GLY A 197 -7.73 10.85 11.92
N LYS A 198 -6.72 10.30 12.61
CA LYS A 198 -5.29 10.48 12.27
C LYS A 198 -4.88 9.99 10.87
N LEU A 199 -5.70 9.13 10.25
CA LEU A 199 -5.50 8.57 8.91
C LEU A 199 -6.43 9.21 7.87
N HIS A 200 -7.20 10.25 8.21
CA HIS A 200 -8.08 10.90 7.24
C HIS A 200 -7.30 11.44 6.02
N GLY A 201 -6.08 11.96 6.23
CA GLY A 201 -5.20 12.38 5.15
C GLY A 201 -4.84 11.27 4.15
N VAL A 202 -4.88 10.00 4.56
CA VAL A 202 -4.69 8.85 3.65
C VAL A 202 -5.77 8.82 2.58
N LEU A 203 -7.03 9.15 2.93
CA LEU A 203 -8.13 9.17 1.96
C LEU A 203 -7.90 10.20 0.87
N ARG A 204 -7.33 11.35 1.21
CA ARG A 204 -6.97 12.40 0.25
C ARG A 204 -5.91 11.91 -0.73
N ILE A 205 -4.91 11.18 -0.24
CA ILE A 205 -3.86 10.56 -1.07
C ILE A 205 -4.46 9.47 -1.95
N CYS A 206 -5.29 8.57 -1.40
CA CYS A 206 -6.00 7.55 -2.16
C CYS A 206 -6.84 8.17 -3.28
N LEU A 207 -7.63 9.20 -2.99
CA LEU A 207 -8.41 9.90 -4.00
C LEU A 207 -7.53 10.55 -5.07
N ALA A 208 -6.43 11.20 -4.67
CA ALA A 208 -5.47 11.77 -5.61
C ALA A 208 -4.91 10.69 -6.56
N THR A 209 -4.56 9.51 -6.05
CA THR A 209 -4.07 8.40 -6.88
C THR A 209 -5.16 7.79 -7.76
N LEU A 210 -6.42 7.73 -7.30
CA LEU A 210 -7.55 7.28 -8.12
C LEU A 210 -7.75 8.21 -9.32
N ILE A 211 -7.66 9.53 -9.11
CA ILE A 211 -7.76 10.52 -10.19
C ILE A 211 -6.54 10.44 -11.11
N LEU A 212 -5.33 10.40 -10.53
CA LEU A 212 -4.07 10.36 -11.29
C LEU A 212 -4.01 9.18 -12.26
N TYR A 213 -4.36 7.98 -11.78
CA TYR A 213 -4.26 6.74 -12.57
C TYR A 213 -5.54 6.40 -13.35
N TYR A 214 -6.61 7.21 -13.24
CA TYR A 214 -7.88 6.94 -13.92
C TYR A 214 -7.73 6.72 -15.43
N PRO A 215 -6.96 7.51 -16.19
CA PRO A 215 -6.80 7.29 -17.63
C PRO A 215 -6.19 5.92 -17.97
N ASP A 216 -5.19 5.48 -17.21
CA ASP A 216 -4.52 4.19 -17.43
C ASP A 216 -5.45 3.03 -17.06
N VAL A 217 -6.13 3.12 -15.91
CA VAL A 217 -7.13 2.14 -15.48
C VAL A 217 -8.28 2.04 -16.49
N ALA A 218 -8.80 3.17 -16.97
CA ALA A 218 -9.88 3.19 -17.95
C ALA A 218 -9.45 2.57 -19.29
N LYS A 219 -8.20 2.79 -19.71
CA LYS A 219 -7.65 2.20 -20.92
C LYS A 219 -7.44 0.69 -20.79
N GLU A 220 -6.89 0.23 -19.67
CA GLU A 220 -6.51 -1.17 -19.47
C GLU A 220 -7.68 -2.06 -19.02
N CYS A 221 -8.61 -1.51 -18.24
CA CYS A 221 -9.74 -2.26 -17.68
C CYS A 221 -11.09 -1.88 -18.30
N GLY A 222 -11.21 -0.74 -18.99
CA GLY A 222 -12.47 -0.21 -19.52
C GLY A 222 -12.89 -0.72 -20.90
N GLY A 223 -12.20 -1.71 -21.46
CA GLY A 223 -12.47 -2.25 -22.79
C GLY A 223 -13.72 -3.14 -22.88
N GLY A 224 -14.93 -2.56 -22.81
CA GLY A 224 -16.17 -3.24 -23.19
C GLY A 224 -17.48 -2.60 -22.72
N GLY A 225 -18.08 -1.74 -23.56
CA GLY A 225 -19.51 -1.40 -23.54
C GLY A 225 -19.92 -0.25 -22.63
N GLY A 226 -20.58 0.76 -23.22
CA GLY A 226 -21.14 1.89 -22.49
C GLY A 226 -22.16 1.44 -21.44
N TYR A 227 -21.91 1.81 -20.19
CA TYR A 227 -22.95 1.84 -19.16
C TYR A 227 -23.44 3.28 -19.06
N TYR A 228 -24.56 3.53 -19.75
CA TYR A 228 -25.48 4.57 -19.32
C TYR A 228 -25.77 4.34 -17.84
N LEU A 229 -25.48 5.34 -17.01
CA LEU A 229 -26.07 5.47 -15.69
C LEU A 229 -27.59 5.49 -15.86
N HIS A 230 -28.23 4.32 -15.78
CA HIS A 230 -29.64 4.27 -15.45
C HIS A 230 -29.76 4.65 -13.97
N LEU A 231 -29.86 5.95 -13.73
CA LEU A 231 -30.45 6.46 -12.51
C LEU A 231 -31.92 6.01 -12.51
N PRO A 232 -32.41 5.35 -11.45
CA PRO A 232 -33.82 5.01 -11.34
C PRO A 232 -34.64 6.30 -11.26
N GLN A 233 -35.70 6.37 -12.08
CA GLN A 233 -36.89 7.16 -11.79
C GLN A 233 -37.82 6.33 -10.93
#